data_AF-A0A7X4A1Z9-F1
#
_entry.id   AF-A0A7X4A1Z9-F1
#
_cell.length_a   1.000
_cell.length_b   1.000
_cell.length_c   1.000
_cell.angle_alpha   90.00
_cell.angle_beta   90.00
_cell.angle_gamma   90.00
#
_symmetry.space_group_name_H-M   'P 1'
#
loop_
_entity.id
_entity.type
_entity.pdbx_description
1 polymer ?
#
loop_
_entity_poly.entity_id
_entity_poly.type
_entity_poly.pdbx_seq_one_letter_code
_entity_poly.pdbx_strand_id
1 'polypeptide(L)' 'MIEPLIMIAFIPAALALNLTPGADMLFCLAQGARAGMRAGIAASAGVSAGAMVHVTLAGLGLGYLVTQH' A
#
# COMPACT_ATOMS: atom_id res chain seq x y z
N MET A 1 -4.09 -10.26 -27.74
CA MET A 1 -4.49 -11.42 -26.92
C MET A 1 -3.42 -11.57 -25.86
N ILE A 2 -3.75 -11.67 -24.57
CA ILE A 2 -2.72 -11.81 -23.53
C ILE A 2 -2.04 -13.17 -23.71
N GLU A 3 -0.71 -13.21 -23.72
CA GLU A 3 0.04 -14.45 -23.91
C GLU A 3 -0.18 -15.40 -22.72
N PRO A 4 -0.60 -16.66 -22.93
CA PRO A 4 -0.93 -17.58 -21.83
C PRO A 4 0.21 -17.77 -20.83
N LEU A 5 1.47 -17.68 -21.29
CA LEU A 5 2.65 -17.75 -20.46
C LEU A 5 2.74 -16.59 -19.47
N ILE A 6 2.37 -15.37 -19.89
CA ILE A 6 2.32 -14.19 -19.02
C ILE A 6 1.28 -14.41 -17.92
N MET A 7 0.12 -15.00 -18.23
CA MET A 7 -0.90 -15.29 -17.23
C MET A 7 -0.45 -16.34 -16.21
N ILE A 8 0.17 -17.43 -16.66
CA ILE A 8 0.69 -18.48 -15.77
C ILE A 8 1.80 -17.94 -14.86
N ALA A 9 2.65 -17.04 -15.35
CA ALA A 9 3.69 -16.38 -14.53
C ALA A 9 3.10 -15.31 -13.59
N PHE A 10 2.08 -14.57 -14.05
CA PHE A 10 1.44 -13.51 -13.28
C PHE A 10 0.68 -14.04 -12.06
N ILE A 11 -0.07 -15.13 -12.18
CA ILE A 11 -0.87 -15.68 -11.06
C ILE A 11 -0.04 -15.93 -9.79
N PRO A 12 1.05 -16.71 -9.79
CA PRO A 12 1.84 -16.96 -8.59
C PRO A 12 2.56 -15.69 -8.12
N ALA A 13 3.01 -14.81 -9.02
CA ALA A 13 3.64 -13.55 -8.64
C ALA A 13 2.64 -12.61 -7.94
N ALA A 14 1.45 -12.45 -8.49
CA ALA A 14 0.38 -11.64 -7.92
C ALA A 14 -0.10 -12.21 -6.58
N LEU A 15 -0.21 -13.54 -6.46
CA LEU A 15 -0.49 -14.21 -5.19
C LEU A 15 0.61 -13.92 -4.17
N ALA A 16 1.88 -14.11 -4.52
CA ALA A 16 2.99 -13.84 -3.62
C ALA A 16 2.98 -12.39 -3.12
N LEU A 17 2.75 -11.42 -4.02
CA LEU A 17 2.69 -9.99 -3.69
C LEU A 17 1.49 -9.64 -2.78
N ASN A 18 0.32 -10.26 -2.97
CA ASN A 18 -0.83 -10.02 -2.11
C ASN A 18 -0.74 -10.76 -0.77
N LEU A 19 -0.08 -11.92 -0.74
CA LEU A 19 0.06 -12.76 0.46
C LEU A 19 1.15 -12.26 1.40
N THR A 20 2.04 -11.38 0.94
CA THR A 20 2.99 -10.65 1.78
C THR A 20 2.36 -9.34 2.26
N PRO A 21 1.64 -9.32 3.40
CA PRO A 21 1.10 -8.08 3.93
C PRO A 21 2.28 -7.12 4.22
N GLY A 22 2.15 -5.89 3.75
CA GLY A 22 3.14 -4.85 4.03
C GLY A 22 3.22 -4.52 5.53
N ALA A 23 4.29 -3.82 5.93
CA ALA A 23 4.52 -3.45 7.32
C ALA A 23 3.33 -2.68 7.94
N ASP A 24 2.70 -1.78 7.18
CA ASP A 24 1.54 -1.00 7.64
C ASP A 24 0.30 -1.87 7.88
N MET A 25 0.05 -2.84 7.00
CA MET A 25 -1.06 -3.79 7.14
C MET A 25 -0.83 -4.68 8.35
N LEU A 26 0.39 -5.19 8.53
CA LEU A 26 0.77 -5.99 9.71
C LEU A 26 0.61 -5.18 11.00
N PHE A 27 0.98 -3.91 11.00
CA PHE A 27 0.78 -3.03 12.15
C PHE A 27 -0.71 -2.86 12.48
N CYS A 28 -1.54 -2.52 11.50
CA CYS A 28 -2.97 -2.36 11.69
C CYS A 28 -3.64 -3.66 12.17
N LEU A 29 -3.25 -4.79 11.58
CA LEU A 29 -3.73 -6.12 11.97
C LEU A 29 -3.30 -6.46 13.41
N ALA A 30 -2.05 -6.20 13.78
CA ALA A 30 -1.55 -6.43 15.13
C ALA A 30 -2.26 -5.54 16.15
N GLN A 31 -2.55 -4.27 15.83
CA GLN A 31 -3.36 -3.40 16.70
C GLN A 31 -4.80 -3.89 16.82
N GLY A 32 -5.42 -4.31 15.72
CA GLY A 32 -6.76 -4.91 15.72
C GLY A 32 -6.84 -6.19 16.55
N ALA A 33 -5.84 -7.06 16.44
CA ALA A 33 -5.76 -8.33 17.17
C ALA A 33 -5.46 -8.12 18.67
N ARG A 34 -4.60 -7.16 19.02
CA ARG A 34 -4.17 -6.93 20.43
C ARG A 34 -5.12 -6.02 21.21
N ALA A 35 -5.66 -4.98 20.58
CA ALA A 35 -6.42 -3.93 21.24
C ALA A 35 -7.84 -3.74 20.68
N GLY A 36 -8.27 -4.65 19.79
CA GLY A 36 -9.63 -4.72 19.25
C GLY A 36 -9.85 -3.85 18.01
N MET A 37 -11.05 -3.98 17.44
CA MET A 37 -11.43 -3.35 16.16
C MET A 37 -11.18 -1.84 16.13
N ARG A 38 -11.52 -1.12 17.20
CA ARG A 38 -11.34 0.34 17.27
C ARG A 38 -9.87 0.76 17.17
N ALA A 39 -8.96 0.01 17.79
CA ALA A 39 -7.53 0.27 17.71
C ALA A 39 -6.99 -0.01 16.29
N GLY A 40 -7.48 -1.07 15.64
CA GLY A 40 -7.15 -1.35 14.23
C GLY A 40 -7.61 -0.25 13.28
N ILE A 41 -8.84 0.28 13.47
CA ILE A 41 -9.35 1.41 12.68
C ILE A 41 -8.53 2.67 12.92
N ALA A 42 -8.21 2.98 14.18
CA ALA A 42 -7.37 4.13 14.51
C ALA A 42 -5.96 4.03 13.91
N ALA A 43 -5.35 2.84 13.95
CA ALA A 43 -4.06 2.57 13.30
C ALA A 43 -4.14 2.77 11.78
N SER A 44 -5.18 2.24 11.13
CA SER A 44 -5.40 2.38 9.69
C SER A 44 -5.62 3.83 9.27
N ALA A 45 -6.37 4.60 10.08
CA ALA A 45 -6.56 6.03 9.85
C ALA A 45 -5.24 6.81 9.95
N GLY A 46 -4.40 6.50 10.94
CA GLY A 46 -3.08 7.11 11.11
C GLY A 46 -2.15 6.82 9.93
N VAL A 47 -2.04 5.57 9.50
CA VAL A 47 -1.27 5.16 8.32
C VAL A 47 -1.77 5.90 7.07
N SER A 48 -3.08 5.93 6.85
CA SER A 48 -3.68 6.58 5.68
C SER A 48 -3.39 8.08 5.64
N ALA A 49 -3.52 8.77 6.77
CA ALA A 49 -3.20 10.19 6.87
C ALA A 49 -1.72 10.46 6.58
N GLY A 50 -0.81 9.64 7.12
CA GLY A 50 0.63 9.74 6.81
C GLY A 50 0.93 9.53 5.34
N ALA A 51 0.30 8.53 4.72
CA ALA A 51 0.44 8.25 3.28
C ALA A 51 -0.07 9.41 2.42
N MET A 52 -1.19 10.04 2.79
CA MET A 52 -1.71 11.22 2.08
C MET A 52 -0.71 12.38 2.10
N VAL A 53 -0.12 12.67 3.27
CA VAL A 53 0.90 13.73 3.39
C VAL A 53 2.12 13.38 2.53
N HIS A 54 2.64 12.15 2.64
CA HIS A 54 3.80 11.71 1.87
C HIS A 54 3.57 11.80 0.36
N VAL A 55 2.45 11.26 -0.14
CA VAL A 55 2.12 11.27 -1.57
C VAL A 55 1.86 12.69 -2.07
N THR A 56 1.25 13.57 -1.25
CA THR A 56 1.07 14.97 -1.62
C THR A 56 2.41 15.67 -1.81
N LEU A 57 3.35 15.50 -0.86
CA LEU A 57 4.70 16.08 -0.97
C LEU A 57 5.46 15.53 -2.18
N ALA A 58 5.42 14.20 -2.38
CA ALA A 58 6.05 13.56 -3.53
C ALA A 58 5.42 14.04 -4.85
N GLY A 59 4.10 14.13 -4.92
CA GLY A 59 3.36 14.60 -6.09
C GLY A 59 3.65 16.06 -6.43
N LEU A 60 3.71 16.95 -5.44
CA LEU A 60 4.09 18.35 -5.64
C LEU A 60 5.54 18.47 -6.13
N GLY A 61 6.47 17.71 -5.54
CA GLY A 61 7.88 17.70 -5.97
C GLY A 61 8.06 17.16 -7.39
N LEU A 62 7.44 16.03 -7.71
CA LEU A 62 7.43 15.46 -9.06
C LEU A 62 6.78 16.41 -10.07
N GLY A 63 5.64 17.03 -9.70
CA GLY A 63 4.95 18.00 -10.54
C GLY A 63 5.82 19.21 -10.86
N TYR A 64 6.56 19.73 -9.86
CA TYR A 64 7.57 20.75 -10.10
C TYR A 64 8.60 20.27 -11.12
N LEU A 65 9.25 19.13 -10.90
CA LEU A 65 10.29 18.61 -11.81
C LEU A 65 9.79 18.41 -13.24
N VAL A 66 8.56 17.90 -13.42
CA VAL A 66 7.96 17.69 -14.74
C VAL A 66 7.71 19.02 -15.46
N THR A 67 7.36 20.09 -14.74
CA THR A 67 7.13 21.42 -15.35
C THR A 67 8.40 22.24 -15.58
N GLN A 68 9.55 21.79 -15.08
CA GLN A 68 10.86 22.41 -15.33
C GLN A 68 11.50 21.97 -16.65
N HIS A 69 10.93 20.99 -17.35
CA HIS A 69 11.34 20.51 -18.66
C HIS A 69 10.21 20.69 -19.68
#